data_AF-A0AAV0D8N4-F1
#
_entry.id   AF-A0AAV0D8N4-F1
#
_cell.length_a   1.000
_cell.length_b   1.000
_cell.length_c   1.000
_cell.angle_alpha   90.00
_cell.angle_beta   90.00
_cell.angle_gamma   90.00
#
_symmetry.space_group_name_H-M   'P 1'
#
loop_
_entity.id
_entity.type
_entity.pdbx_description
1 polymer ?
#
loop_
_entity_poly.entity_id
_entity_poly.type
_entity_poly.pdbx_seq_one_letter_code
_entity_poly.pdbx_strand_id
1 'polypeptide(L)'
;MGKPLQLPLSTELFCLIENNNYDNEGLLKGRSKKRTTPLNEISHLLPSNATWKSVRLGGSNKKERVFTQGWSNKDEPLCKLCQSVCKKSNAKVPEYFEDLFCSLDCHEEYRLRTSRRYIRERLFQIEHGICTSCHLNCHKLVKHIRPLWHDKREEHIQRVAPQIAKRKKLLEKLVHDPNEGNAWHADHITPVYKGGGECLLENMRTLCVACHADVTAAQRKERHLMRLKARKHLQDIMRNLKTAVMPNEIENETEDKRLSQDRLRMMEDNLLINIPGSAYSLPKSCSITGSREKAFDS
;
A
#
# COMPACT_ATOMS: atom_id res chain seq x y z
N MET A 1 -12.28 17.16 -14.65
CA MET A 1 -11.66 18.43 -14.23
C MET A 1 -11.18 18.25 -12.80
N GLY A 2 -9.87 18.28 -12.58
CA GLY A 2 -9.20 17.81 -11.36
C GLY A 2 -9.40 18.72 -10.15
N LYS A 3 -9.29 18.14 -8.95
CA LYS A 3 -9.29 18.89 -7.69
C LYS A 3 -8.00 19.71 -7.57
N PRO A 4 -8.05 20.96 -7.08
CA PRO A 4 -6.85 21.73 -6.76
C PRO A 4 -6.10 21.08 -5.59
N LEU A 5 -4.76 21.20 -5.62
CA LEU A 5 -3.88 20.67 -4.57
C LEU A 5 -4.23 21.34 -3.22
N GLN A 6 -4.55 20.51 -2.23
CA GLN A 6 -4.80 20.86 -0.83
C GLN A 6 -3.51 20.89 0.01
N LEU A 7 -2.40 20.30 -0.46
CA LEU A 7 -1.07 20.34 0.18
C LEU A 7 0.03 20.77 -0.83
N PRO A 8 1.27 21.09 -0.38
CA PRO A 8 2.38 21.30 -1.29
C PRO A 8 2.59 20.07 -2.18
N LEU A 9 2.95 20.27 -3.46
CA LEU A 9 3.04 19.21 -4.47
C LEU A 9 3.83 17.98 -4.01
N SER A 10 4.95 18.15 -3.30
CA SER A 10 5.72 17.04 -2.75
C SER A 10 4.98 16.21 -1.70
N THR A 11 4.13 16.85 -0.90
CA THR A 11 3.30 16.20 0.12
C THR A 11 2.05 15.59 -0.49
N GLU A 12 1.45 16.24 -1.48
CA GLU A 12 0.39 15.61 -2.26
C GLU A 12 0.88 14.43 -3.04
N LEU A 13 2.02 14.52 -3.73
CA LEU A 13 2.65 13.37 -4.39
C LEU A 13 2.95 12.26 -3.39
N PHE A 14 3.41 12.57 -2.17
CA PHE A 14 3.57 11.56 -1.12
C PHE A 14 2.24 10.89 -0.73
N CYS A 15 1.17 11.68 -0.51
CA CYS A 15 -0.17 11.17 -0.19
C CYS A 15 -0.88 10.51 -1.39
N LEU A 16 -0.55 10.91 -2.62
CA LEU A 16 -1.08 10.41 -3.89
C LEU A 16 -0.34 9.16 -4.33
N ILE A 17 0.97 9.01 -4.12
CA ILE A 17 1.66 7.71 -4.27
C ILE A 17 1.00 6.68 -3.32
N GLU A 18 0.49 7.13 -2.17
CA GLU A 18 -0.30 6.28 -1.28
C GLU A 18 -1.77 6.07 -1.71
N ASN A 19 -2.38 7.00 -2.46
CA ASN A 19 -3.80 6.97 -2.86
C ASN A 19 -4.05 6.52 -4.31
N ASN A 20 -3.20 6.84 -5.29
CA ASN A 20 -3.30 6.56 -6.74
C ASN A 20 -3.03 5.09 -7.11
N ASN A 21 -3.42 4.17 -6.22
CA ASN A 21 -3.75 2.80 -6.60
C ASN A 21 -5.16 2.72 -7.23
N TYR A 22 -5.62 3.79 -7.88
CA TYR A 22 -6.92 3.86 -8.54
C TYR A 22 -6.73 3.67 -10.04
N ASP A 23 -6.60 2.41 -10.43
CA ASP A 23 -7.29 1.91 -11.61
C ASP A 23 -7.88 0.54 -11.24
N ASN A 24 -9.16 0.36 -11.56
CA ASN A 24 -9.86 -0.93 -11.40
C ASN A 24 -9.27 -2.03 -12.32
N GLU A 25 -8.27 -1.71 -13.13
CA GLU A 25 -7.55 -2.60 -14.05
C GLU A 25 -6.23 -3.17 -13.49
N GLY A 26 -5.82 -2.79 -12.27
CA GLY A 26 -4.60 -3.34 -11.69
C GLY A 26 -4.70 -4.86 -11.42
N LEU A 27 -3.67 -5.61 -11.79
CA LEU A 27 -3.63 -7.08 -11.77
C LEU A 27 -3.61 -7.69 -10.35
N LEU A 28 -3.34 -6.89 -9.32
CA LEU A 28 -3.16 -7.35 -7.94
C LEU A 28 -4.41 -7.09 -7.10
N LYS A 29 -5.41 -7.96 -7.21
CA LYS A 29 -6.53 -7.99 -6.24
C LYS A 29 -6.05 -8.55 -4.91
N GLY A 30 -5.44 -7.70 -4.07
CA GLY A 30 -5.28 -7.99 -2.65
C GLY A 30 -6.62 -7.93 -1.91
N ARG A 31 -6.68 -8.42 -0.66
CA ARG A 31 -7.83 -8.23 0.25
C ARG A 31 -8.20 -6.76 0.51
N SER A 32 -7.36 -5.81 0.10
CA SER A 32 -7.61 -4.37 0.14
C SER A 32 -7.77 -3.85 -1.28
N LYS A 33 -8.93 -3.26 -1.60
CA LYS A 33 -9.22 -2.57 -2.88
C LYS A 33 -8.40 -1.29 -3.10
N LYS A 34 -7.36 -1.04 -2.29
CA LYS A 34 -6.59 0.21 -2.22
C LYS A 34 -5.10 0.05 -2.58
N ARG A 35 -4.68 -1.12 -3.08
CA ARG A 35 -3.27 -1.43 -3.41
C ARG A 35 -3.24 -2.23 -4.71
N THR A 36 -3.12 -1.52 -5.82
CA THR A 36 -3.10 -2.06 -7.17
C THR A 36 -1.96 -1.36 -7.88
N THR A 37 -0.79 -2.01 -7.92
CA THR A 37 0.39 -1.51 -8.62
C THR A 37 0.03 -1.30 -10.10
N PRO A 38 0.17 -0.09 -10.64
CA PRO A 38 -0.20 0.20 -12.01
C PRO A 38 0.71 -0.57 -12.98
N LEU A 39 0.17 -0.89 -14.16
CA LEU A 39 0.82 -1.80 -15.10
C LEU A 39 2.15 -1.27 -15.63
N ASN A 40 2.33 0.05 -15.67
CA ASN A 40 3.55 0.74 -16.09
C ASN A 40 4.70 0.67 -15.06
N GLU A 41 4.38 0.42 -13.78
CA GLU A 41 5.39 0.13 -12.74
C GLU A 41 5.83 -1.34 -12.80
N ILE A 42 4.95 -2.23 -13.28
CA ILE A 42 5.24 -3.65 -13.43
C ILE A 42 5.96 -3.95 -14.74
N SER A 43 5.46 -3.39 -15.85
CA SER A 43 5.85 -3.72 -17.23
C SER A 43 6.16 -2.45 -18.03
N HIS A 44 6.99 -2.58 -19.07
CA HIS A 44 7.24 -1.49 -20.00
C HIS A 44 5.94 -1.05 -20.69
N LEU A 45 5.89 0.22 -21.06
CA LEU A 45 4.77 0.79 -21.79
C LEU A 45 4.54 0.06 -23.10
N LEU A 46 3.26 -0.15 -23.43
CA LEU A 46 2.89 -0.77 -24.69
C LEU A 46 3.34 0.13 -25.86
N PRO A 47 4.05 -0.41 -26.86
CA PRO A 47 4.43 0.34 -28.05
C PRO A 47 3.21 0.91 -28.77
N SER A 48 3.35 2.08 -29.41
CA SER A 48 2.23 2.75 -30.11
C SER A 48 1.61 1.92 -31.23
N ASN A 49 2.35 0.95 -31.78
CA ASN A 49 1.90 0.02 -32.82
C ASN A 49 1.38 -1.31 -32.27
N ALA A 50 1.02 -1.38 -30.98
CA ALA A 50 0.55 -2.58 -30.33
C ALA A 50 -0.78 -2.37 -29.60
N THR A 51 -1.53 -3.45 -29.42
CA THR A 51 -2.83 -3.46 -28.76
C THR A 51 -2.91 -4.55 -27.70
N TRP A 52 -3.70 -4.31 -26.65
CA TRP A 52 -3.98 -5.33 -25.64
C TRP A 52 -4.99 -6.36 -26.17
N LYS A 53 -4.66 -7.64 -26.03
CA LYS A 53 -5.56 -8.77 -26.32
C LYS A 53 -5.73 -9.67 -25.09
N SER A 54 -6.90 -10.29 -24.99
CA SER A 54 -7.18 -11.34 -24.01
C SER A 54 -6.66 -12.68 -24.52
N VAL A 55 -5.75 -13.28 -23.75
CA VAL A 55 -5.10 -14.55 -24.03
C VAL A 55 -5.58 -15.58 -23.01
N ARG A 56 -6.03 -16.73 -23.50
CA ARG A 56 -6.58 -17.80 -22.65
C ARG A 56 -5.57 -18.94 -22.57
N LEU A 57 -5.22 -19.31 -21.34
CA LEU A 57 -4.39 -20.49 -21.08
C LEU A 57 -5.32 -21.68 -20.83
N GLY A 58 -5.24 -22.69 -21.69
CA GLY A 58 -6.07 -23.88 -21.62
C GLY A 58 -5.29 -25.13 -21.99
N GLY A 59 -5.06 -26.01 -21.01
CA GLY A 59 -4.81 -27.43 -21.25
C GLY A 59 -6.09 -28.20 -20.98
N SER A 60 -6.33 -29.29 -21.71
CA SER A 60 -7.61 -30.00 -21.88
C SER A 60 -8.40 -30.37 -20.60
N ASN A 61 -7.81 -30.25 -19.41
CA ASN A 61 -8.39 -30.63 -18.11
C ASN A 61 -8.26 -29.58 -16.98
N LYS A 62 -7.88 -28.31 -17.25
CA LYS A 62 -7.69 -27.27 -16.21
C LYS A 62 -8.65 -26.09 -16.38
N LYS A 63 -9.05 -25.46 -15.25
CA LYS A 63 -9.84 -24.21 -15.24
C LYS A 63 -9.14 -23.16 -16.11
N GLU A 64 -9.88 -22.66 -17.10
CA GLU A 64 -9.41 -21.66 -18.05
C GLU A 64 -8.98 -20.38 -17.32
N ARG A 65 -7.79 -19.87 -17.65
CA ARG A 65 -7.28 -18.62 -17.08
C ARG A 65 -7.09 -17.59 -18.19
N VAL A 66 -7.70 -16.43 -18.03
CA VAL A 66 -7.63 -15.32 -19.00
C VAL A 66 -6.61 -14.28 -18.51
N PHE A 67 -5.70 -13.88 -19.38
CA PHE A 67 -4.69 -12.85 -19.12
C PHE A 67 -4.68 -11.82 -20.24
N THR A 68 -4.32 -10.58 -19.93
CA THR A 68 -4.12 -9.53 -20.94
C THR A 68 -2.67 -9.50 -21.42
N GLN A 69 -2.42 -9.48 -22.72
CA GLN A 69 -1.07 -9.41 -23.31
C GLN A 69 -1.04 -8.42 -24.47
N GLY A 70 0.08 -7.72 -24.66
CA GLY A 70 0.28 -6.84 -25.81
C GLY A 70 0.53 -7.63 -27.08
N TRP A 71 0.02 -7.16 -28.22
CA TRP A 71 0.22 -7.78 -29.53
C TRP A 71 0.59 -6.69 -30.53
N SER A 72 1.58 -6.97 -31.38
CA SER A 72 1.99 -6.07 -32.44
C SER A 72 0.93 -5.99 -33.55
N ASN A 73 1.02 -4.94 -34.37
CA ASN A 73 0.25 -4.82 -35.62
C ASN A 73 0.51 -5.95 -36.63
N LYS A 74 1.57 -6.74 -36.45
CA LYS A 74 1.88 -7.94 -37.26
C LYS A 74 1.32 -9.23 -36.66
N ASP A 75 0.43 -9.13 -35.68
CA ASP A 75 -0.14 -10.27 -34.95
C ASP A 75 0.92 -11.14 -34.25
N GLU A 76 1.91 -10.46 -33.65
CA GLU A 76 2.95 -11.10 -32.85
C GLU A 76 2.75 -10.78 -31.35
N PRO A 77 2.79 -11.79 -30.47
CA PRO A 77 2.64 -11.58 -29.03
C PRO A 77 3.87 -10.86 -28.45
N LEU A 78 3.63 -9.87 -27.60
CA LEU A 78 4.66 -9.12 -26.89
C LEU A 78 4.84 -9.67 -25.47
N CYS A 79 6.07 -9.61 -24.98
CA CYS A 79 6.41 -10.03 -23.63
C CYS A 79 5.66 -9.18 -22.61
N LYS A 80 4.99 -9.85 -21.67
CA LYS A 80 4.21 -9.20 -20.62
C LYS A 80 5.02 -8.29 -19.67
N LEU A 81 6.36 -8.43 -19.65
CA LEU A 81 7.26 -7.55 -18.91
C LEU A 81 7.88 -6.47 -19.81
N CYS A 82 8.71 -6.85 -20.77
CA CYS A 82 9.54 -5.91 -21.52
C CYS A 82 8.92 -5.39 -22.82
N GLN A 83 7.75 -5.90 -23.21
CA GLN A 83 7.04 -5.61 -24.47
C GLN A 83 7.83 -5.91 -25.75
N SER A 84 8.93 -6.67 -25.68
CA SER A 84 9.61 -7.20 -26.87
C SER A 84 8.85 -8.38 -27.46
N VAL A 85 8.96 -8.61 -28.77
CA VAL A 85 8.28 -9.72 -29.47
C VAL A 85 8.71 -11.07 -28.92
N CYS A 86 7.75 -11.91 -28.55
CA CYS A 86 7.97 -13.29 -28.14
C CYS A 86 8.13 -14.19 -29.37
N LYS A 87 9.35 -14.66 -29.61
CA LYS A 87 9.70 -15.53 -30.76
C LYS A 87 9.51 -17.02 -30.52
N LYS A 88 9.07 -17.43 -29.32
CA LYS A 88 8.87 -18.85 -28.96
C LYS A 88 7.69 -19.43 -29.75
N SER A 89 7.77 -20.70 -30.12
CA SER A 89 6.69 -21.42 -30.84
C SER A 89 5.34 -21.32 -30.12
N ASN A 90 5.36 -21.43 -28.80
CA ASN A 90 4.15 -21.46 -27.97
C ASN A 90 3.62 -20.05 -27.65
N ALA A 91 4.28 -18.98 -28.10
CA ALA A 91 3.87 -17.62 -27.74
C ALA A 91 2.50 -17.24 -28.33
N LYS A 92 2.16 -17.77 -29.52
CA LYS A 92 0.86 -17.50 -30.18
C LYS A 92 -0.28 -18.34 -29.60
N VAL A 93 0.04 -19.53 -29.08
CA VAL A 93 -0.92 -20.46 -28.45
C VAL A 93 -0.32 -20.92 -27.12
N PRO A 94 -0.34 -20.04 -26.10
CA PRO A 94 0.33 -20.32 -24.83
C PRO A 94 -0.44 -21.34 -24.00
N GLU A 95 0.28 -22.34 -23.50
CA GLU A 95 -0.26 -23.38 -22.61
C GLU A 95 0.00 -23.03 -21.14
N TYR A 96 1.15 -22.40 -20.89
CA TYR A 96 1.66 -22.06 -19.58
C TYR A 96 1.81 -20.54 -19.41
N PHE A 97 1.91 -20.08 -18.17
CA PHE A 97 2.03 -18.64 -17.90
C PHE A 97 3.39 -18.10 -18.37
N GLU A 98 4.41 -18.95 -18.30
CA GLU A 98 5.78 -18.77 -18.78
C GLU A 98 5.85 -18.45 -20.29
N ASP A 99 4.87 -18.91 -21.07
CA ASP A 99 4.82 -18.70 -22.53
C ASP A 99 4.50 -17.24 -22.90
N LEU A 100 3.98 -16.44 -21.95
CA LEU A 100 3.68 -15.03 -22.14
C LEU A 100 4.93 -14.12 -22.09
N PHE A 101 6.12 -14.71 -21.95
CA PHE A 101 7.39 -14.01 -21.74
C PHE A 101 8.45 -14.41 -22.76
N CYS A 102 9.27 -13.44 -23.19
CA CYS A 102 10.35 -13.69 -24.15
C CYS A 102 11.48 -14.54 -23.56
N SER A 103 11.73 -14.44 -22.25
CA SER A 103 12.76 -15.21 -21.52
C SER A 103 12.25 -15.67 -20.16
N LEU A 104 12.98 -16.60 -19.53
CA LEU A 104 12.74 -16.98 -18.15
C LEU A 104 12.94 -15.78 -17.21
N ASP A 105 13.97 -14.96 -17.44
CA ASP A 105 14.24 -13.78 -16.62
C ASP A 105 13.06 -12.80 -16.60
N CYS A 106 12.46 -12.53 -17.77
CA CYS A 106 11.27 -11.67 -17.83
C CYS A 106 10.07 -12.27 -17.09
N HIS A 107 9.92 -13.61 -17.11
CA HIS A 107 8.90 -14.29 -16.36
C HIS A 107 9.14 -14.20 -14.85
N GLU A 108 10.38 -14.44 -14.39
CA GLU A 108 10.73 -14.42 -12.98
C GLU A 108 10.62 -13.01 -12.40
N GLU A 109 11.15 -12.01 -13.09
CA GLU A 109 11.08 -10.60 -12.69
C GLU A 109 9.62 -10.13 -12.61
N TYR A 110 8.80 -10.45 -13.61
CA TYR A 110 7.38 -10.16 -13.56
C TYR A 110 6.72 -10.83 -12.34
N ARG A 111 7.04 -12.10 -12.07
CA ARG A 111 6.49 -12.81 -10.91
C ARG A 111 6.95 -12.23 -9.58
N LEU A 112 8.18 -11.72 -9.47
CA LEU A 112 8.64 -10.99 -8.30
C LEU A 112 7.77 -9.75 -8.11
N ARG A 113 7.51 -8.98 -9.18
CA ARG A 113 6.63 -7.79 -9.14
C ARG A 113 5.19 -8.07 -8.78
N THR A 114 4.63 -9.18 -9.26
CA THR A 114 3.19 -9.43 -9.16
C THR A 114 2.78 -10.50 -8.15
N SER A 115 3.69 -11.25 -7.54
CA SER A 115 3.33 -12.37 -6.66
C SER A 115 4.06 -12.35 -5.34
N ARG A 116 3.33 -11.95 -4.30
CA ARG A 116 3.81 -12.02 -2.90
C ARG A 116 4.20 -13.43 -2.48
N ARG A 117 3.51 -14.44 -3.01
CA ARG A 117 3.85 -15.85 -2.77
C ARG A 117 5.20 -16.17 -3.38
N TYR A 118 5.44 -15.75 -4.63
CA TYR A 118 6.70 -16.00 -5.31
C TYR A 118 7.88 -15.27 -4.65
N ILE A 119 7.69 -14.02 -4.22
CA ILE A 119 8.70 -13.30 -3.42
C ILE A 119 9.06 -14.11 -2.17
N ARG A 120 8.05 -14.59 -1.40
CA ARG A 120 8.31 -15.41 -0.21
C ARG A 120 9.04 -16.71 -0.54
N GLU A 121 8.69 -17.37 -1.64
CA GLU A 121 9.36 -18.59 -2.09
C GLU A 121 10.83 -18.33 -2.43
N ARG A 122 11.13 -17.27 -3.18
CA ARG A 122 12.51 -16.89 -3.55
C ARG A 122 13.32 -16.44 -2.34
N LEU A 123 12.73 -15.64 -1.46
CA LEU A 123 13.40 -15.20 -0.24
C LEU A 123 13.70 -16.39 0.70
N PHE A 124 12.79 -17.35 0.79
CA PHE A 124 13.01 -18.58 1.56
C PHE A 124 14.15 -19.45 0.99
N GLN A 125 14.34 -19.47 -0.33
CA GLN A 125 15.46 -20.18 -0.95
C GLN A 125 16.82 -19.59 -0.53
N ILE A 126 16.87 -18.28 -0.29
CA ILE A 126 18.09 -17.55 0.06
C ILE A 126 18.31 -17.54 1.58
N GLU A 127 17.29 -17.16 2.35
CA GLU A 127 17.40 -16.87 3.78
C GLU A 127 16.85 -17.99 4.68
N HIS A 128 16.26 -19.03 4.09
CA HIS A 128 15.76 -20.24 4.78
C HIS A 128 14.76 -19.97 5.93
N GLY A 129 14.05 -18.84 5.89
CA GLY A 129 13.13 -18.43 6.95
C GLY A 129 13.85 -17.99 8.23
N ILE A 130 15.09 -17.53 8.14
CA ILE A 130 15.86 -16.99 9.26
C ILE A 130 15.65 -15.47 9.32
N CYS A 131 15.25 -14.96 10.48
CA CYS A 131 15.07 -13.53 10.67
C CYS A 131 16.42 -12.80 10.52
N THR A 132 16.52 -11.87 9.59
CA THR A 132 17.73 -11.06 9.35
C THR A 132 18.05 -10.10 10.51
N SER A 133 17.05 -9.75 11.34
CA SER A 133 17.21 -8.81 12.45
C SER A 133 17.59 -9.49 13.77
N CYS A 134 17.05 -10.66 14.08
CA CYS A 134 17.26 -11.34 15.37
C CYS A 134 17.77 -12.78 15.25
N HIS A 135 18.03 -13.24 14.03
CA HIS A 135 18.55 -14.58 13.71
C HIS A 135 17.71 -15.77 14.19
N LEU A 136 16.46 -15.53 14.62
CA LEU A 136 15.51 -16.60 14.90
C LEU A 136 15.24 -17.39 13.61
N ASN A 137 15.52 -18.69 13.65
CA ASN A 137 15.14 -19.61 12.57
C ASN A 137 13.65 -19.95 12.69
N CYS A 138 12.81 -19.17 12.01
CA CYS A 138 11.35 -19.28 12.05
C CYS A 138 10.86 -20.58 11.41
N HIS A 139 11.52 -21.04 10.34
CA HIS A 139 11.18 -22.30 9.68
C HIS A 139 11.40 -23.51 10.60
N LYS A 140 12.57 -23.58 11.26
CA LYS A 140 12.88 -24.63 12.24
C LYS A 140 11.91 -24.60 13.42
N LEU A 141 11.55 -23.40 13.90
CA LEU A 141 10.53 -23.21 14.92
C LEU A 141 9.20 -23.84 14.48
N VAL A 142 8.67 -23.45 13.31
CA VAL A 142 7.40 -23.97 12.77
C VAL A 142 7.44 -25.48 12.60
N LYS A 143 8.51 -26.02 12.00
CA LYS A 143 8.69 -27.47 11.81
C LYS A 143 8.66 -28.23 13.14
N HIS A 144 9.23 -27.64 14.20
CA HIS A 144 9.27 -28.26 15.52
C HIS A 144 7.92 -28.21 16.24
N ILE A 145 7.22 -27.07 16.22
CA ILE A 145 5.97 -26.90 16.99
C ILE A 145 4.74 -27.51 16.30
N ARG A 146 4.76 -27.67 14.97
CA ARG A 146 3.64 -28.22 14.20
C ARG A 146 3.14 -29.59 14.68
N PRO A 147 3.99 -30.59 15.00
CA PRO A 147 3.55 -31.87 15.54
C PRO A 147 3.20 -31.85 17.03
N LEU A 148 3.51 -30.77 17.76
CA LEU A 148 3.29 -30.71 19.21
C LEU A 148 1.83 -30.39 19.56
N TRP A 149 1.43 -30.82 20.76
CA TRP A 149 0.19 -30.41 21.42
C TRP A 149 0.25 -28.95 21.84
N HIS A 150 -0.92 -28.32 21.99
CA HIS A 150 -1.09 -26.89 22.24
C HIS A 150 -0.15 -26.35 23.34
N ASP A 151 -0.17 -26.93 24.54
CA ASP A 151 0.62 -26.45 25.68
C ASP A 151 2.13 -26.57 25.44
N LYS A 152 2.56 -27.62 24.75
CA LYS A 152 3.96 -27.84 24.38
C LYS A 152 4.45 -26.88 23.29
N ARG A 153 3.55 -26.39 22.42
CA ARG A 153 3.89 -25.31 21.47
C ARG A 153 4.20 -24.03 22.22
N GLU A 154 3.33 -23.65 23.15
CA GLU A 154 3.48 -22.43 23.92
C GLU A 154 4.77 -22.45 24.75
N GLU A 155 5.02 -23.52 25.51
CA GLU A 155 6.26 -23.71 26.28
C GLU A 155 7.52 -23.58 25.39
N HIS A 156 7.50 -24.22 24.21
CA HIS A 156 8.62 -24.15 23.28
C HIS A 156 8.82 -22.73 22.73
N ILE A 157 7.75 -22.05 22.30
CA ILE A 157 7.82 -20.68 21.75
C ILE A 157 8.35 -19.70 22.80
N GLN A 158 7.89 -19.81 24.05
CA GLN A 158 8.37 -18.97 25.15
C GLN A 158 9.89 -19.08 25.35
N ARG A 159 10.43 -20.30 25.23
CA ARG A 159 11.87 -20.56 25.38
C ARG A 159 12.71 -20.07 24.20
N VAL A 160 12.31 -20.37 22.96
CA VAL A 160 13.18 -20.13 21.78
C VAL A 160 12.88 -18.82 21.05
N ALA A 161 11.69 -18.26 21.22
CA ALA A 161 11.24 -17.04 20.55
C ALA A 161 10.58 -16.06 21.55
N PRO A 162 11.32 -15.60 22.58
CA PRO A 162 10.77 -14.77 23.65
C PRO A 162 10.16 -13.46 23.14
N GLN A 163 10.69 -12.89 22.05
CA GLN A 163 10.11 -11.67 21.46
C GLN A 163 8.74 -11.90 20.84
N ILE A 164 8.45 -13.11 20.32
CA ILE A 164 7.11 -13.48 19.86
C ILE A 164 6.21 -13.71 21.08
N ALA A 165 6.70 -14.45 22.08
CA ALA A 165 5.94 -14.80 23.29
C ALA A 165 5.49 -13.58 24.11
N LYS A 166 6.31 -12.53 24.19
CA LYS A 166 5.94 -11.25 24.85
C LYS A 166 4.68 -10.60 24.25
N ARG A 167 4.32 -10.93 23.01
CA ARG A 167 3.18 -10.35 22.29
C ARG A 167 2.03 -11.36 22.23
N LYS A 168 1.11 -11.27 23.20
CA LYS A 168 -0.05 -12.18 23.36
C LYS A 168 -0.72 -12.58 22.04
N LYS A 169 -1.10 -11.61 21.20
CA LYS A 169 -1.76 -11.89 19.90
C LYS A 169 -0.91 -12.66 18.90
N LEU A 170 0.41 -12.50 18.92
CA LEU A 170 1.30 -13.25 18.02
C LEU A 170 1.54 -14.66 18.55
N LEU A 171 1.70 -14.79 19.88
CA LEU A 171 1.81 -16.08 20.56
C LEU A 171 0.58 -16.94 20.29
N GLU A 172 -0.62 -16.44 20.59
CA GLU A 172 -1.89 -17.14 20.38
C GLU A 172 -2.04 -17.65 18.94
N LYS A 173 -1.72 -16.80 17.95
CA LYS A 173 -1.80 -17.16 16.53
C LYS A 173 -0.83 -18.29 16.16
N LEU A 174 0.42 -18.19 16.61
CA LEU A 174 1.45 -19.17 16.27
C LEU A 174 1.22 -20.51 16.98
N VAL A 175 0.68 -20.49 18.21
CA VAL A 175 0.29 -21.69 18.96
C VAL A 175 -0.90 -22.38 18.28
N HIS A 176 -1.95 -21.64 17.94
CA HIS A 176 -3.15 -22.19 17.31
C HIS A 176 -2.89 -22.71 15.90
N ASP A 177 -2.14 -21.94 15.10
CA ASP A 177 -1.89 -22.23 13.68
C ASP A 177 -0.39 -22.08 13.34
N PRO A 178 0.42 -23.12 13.59
CA PRO A 178 1.85 -23.12 13.36
C PRO A 178 2.18 -23.25 11.87
N ASN A 179 2.13 -22.12 11.16
CA ASN A 179 2.53 -22.02 9.76
C ASN A 179 3.56 -20.90 9.53
N GLU A 180 4.22 -20.96 8.37
CA GLU A 180 5.26 -20.00 7.96
C GLU A 180 4.80 -18.53 7.97
N GLY A 181 3.53 -18.27 7.64
CA GLY A 181 2.96 -16.93 7.64
C GLY A 181 2.75 -16.35 9.03
N ASN A 182 2.58 -17.20 10.05
CA ASN A 182 2.47 -16.78 11.44
C ASN A 182 3.84 -16.70 12.15
N ALA A 183 4.91 -17.20 11.53
CA ALA A 183 6.26 -17.17 12.10
C ALA A 183 7.14 -16.06 11.50
N TRP A 184 7.04 -15.80 10.18
CA TRP A 184 7.84 -14.79 9.50
C TRP A 184 7.14 -14.14 8.29
N HIS A 185 7.58 -12.92 7.95
CA HIS A 185 7.12 -12.12 6.82
C HIS A 185 8.29 -11.67 5.95
N ALA A 186 8.02 -11.46 4.67
CA ALA A 186 8.91 -10.73 3.77
C ALA A 186 8.66 -9.23 3.97
N ASP A 187 9.69 -8.50 4.35
CA ASP A 187 9.66 -7.06 4.63
C ASP A 187 10.56 -6.32 3.63
N HIS A 188 10.27 -5.05 3.37
CA HIS A 188 11.14 -4.23 2.55
C HIS A 188 12.33 -3.73 3.38
N ILE A 189 13.54 -3.77 2.82
CA ILE A 189 14.73 -3.16 3.44
C ILE A 189 14.55 -1.64 3.45
N THR A 190 14.28 -1.07 2.28
CA THR A 190 13.87 0.33 2.10
C THR A 190 12.36 0.36 1.86
N PRO A 191 11.55 0.98 2.76
CA PRO A 191 10.11 0.98 2.62
C PRO A 191 9.64 1.82 1.43
N VAL A 192 8.50 1.44 0.84
CA VAL A 192 7.90 2.10 -0.34
C VAL A 192 7.78 3.61 -0.19
N TYR A 193 7.35 4.12 0.98
CA TYR A 193 7.19 5.57 1.20
C TYR A 193 8.52 6.35 1.20
N LYS A 194 9.67 5.67 1.28
CA LYS A 194 11.01 6.26 1.12
C LYS A 194 11.58 6.07 -0.29
N GLY A 195 10.77 5.63 -1.26
CA GLY A 195 11.23 5.39 -2.62
C GLY A 195 11.98 4.08 -2.80
N GLY A 196 11.82 3.10 -1.90
CA GLY A 196 12.46 1.78 -2.04
C GLY A 196 12.03 0.96 -3.25
N GLY A 197 11.13 1.50 -4.09
CA GLY A 197 10.49 0.76 -5.18
C GLY A 197 9.63 -0.41 -4.67
N GLU A 198 8.79 -0.95 -5.55
CA GLU A 198 8.08 -2.19 -5.26
C GLU A 198 8.84 -3.37 -5.89
N CYS A 199 9.01 -4.43 -5.09
CA CYS A 199 9.11 -5.82 -5.55
C CYS A 199 10.39 -6.35 -6.24
N LEU A 200 11.56 -5.72 -6.09
CA LEU A 200 12.83 -6.41 -6.37
C LEU A 200 13.23 -7.28 -5.17
N LEU A 201 13.73 -8.49 -5.45
CA LEU A 201 14.15 -9.43 -4.40
C LEU A 201 15.27 -8.86 -3.51
N GLU A 202 16.14 -8.04 -4.09
CA GLU A 202 17.25 -7.35 -3.41
C GLU A 202 16.78 -6.37 -2.32
N ASN A 203 15.59 -5.79 -2.46
CA ASN A 203 15.01 -4.90 -1.46
C ASN A 203 14.11 -5.65 -0.46
N MET A 204 14.13 -6.99 -0.45
CA MET A 204 13.36 -7.81 0.47
C MET A 204 14.25 -8.47 1.52
N ARG A 205 13.70 -8.69 2.71
CA ARG A 205 14.35 -9.41 3.80
C ARG A 205 13.36 -10.22 4.62
N THR A 206 13.82 -11.30 5.22
CA THR A 206 13.01 -12.13 6.12
C THR A 206 13.05 -11.53 7.51
N LEU A 207 11.87 -11.28 8.08
CA LEU A 207 11.72 -10.90 9.48
C LEU A 207 10.75 -11.85 10.17
N CYS A 208 11.06 -12.24 11.41
CA CYS A 208 10.06 -12.90 12.26
C CYS A 208 8.89 -11.94 12.52
N VAL A 209 7.71 -12.48 12.83
CA VAL A 209 6.50 -11.65 13.06
C VAL A 209 6.66 -10.60 14.16
N ALA A 210 7.53 -10.86 15.14
CA ALA A 210 7.91 -9.92 16.19
C ALA A 210 8.69 -8.72 15.65
N CYS A 211 9.82 -8.96 14.97
CA CYS A 211 10.64 -7.90 14.36
C CYS A 211 9.87 -7.12 13.29
N HIS A 212 9.05 -7.82 12.48
CA HIS A 212 8.19 -7.17 11.49
C HIS A 212 7.17 -6.22 12.15
N ALA A 213 6.61 -6.58 13.31
CA ALA A 213 5.70 -5.72 14.05
C ALA A 213 6.41 -4.44 14.55
N ASP A 214 7.65 -4.54 14.99
CA ASP A 214 8.46 -3.39 15.43
C ASP A 214 8.77 -2.45 14.27
N VAL A 215 9.21 -2.98 13.13
CA VAL A 215 9.45 -2.20 11.91
C VAL A 215 8.16 -1.50 11.47
N THR A 216 7.03 -2.22 11.44
CA THR A 216 5.73 -1.64 11.07
C THR A 216 5.32 -0.52 12.03
N ALA A 217 5.56 -0.68 13.33
CA ALA A 217 5.27 0.35 14.33
C ALA A 217 6.15 1.59 14.15
N ALA A 218 7.46 1.40 13.96
CA ALA A 218 8.41 2.47 13.71
C ALA A 218 8.05 3.27 12.45
N GLN A 219 7.80 2.57 11.33
CA GLN A 219 7.39 3.21 10.08
C GLN A 219 6.05 3.95 10.21
N ARG A 220 5.09 3.42 10.97
CA ARG A 220 3.82 4.14 11.24
C ARG A 220 4.06 5.44 12.01
N LYS A 221 4.91 5.41 13.03
CA LYS A 221 5.28 6.60 13.82
C LYS A 221 5.99 7.64 12.94
N GLU A 222 6.92 7.19 12.11
CA GLU A 222 7.66 8.06 11.19
C GLU A 222 6.74 8.76 10.19
N ARG A 223 5.86 7.99 9.52
CA ARG A 223 4.85 8.54 8.60
C ARG A 223 3.91 9.53 9.29
N HIS A 224 3.49 9.21 10.50
CA HIS A 224 2.62 10.12 11.27
C HIS A 224 3.33 11.46 11.55
N LEU A 225 4.58 11.42 12.00
CA LEU A 225 5.37 12.63 12.27
C LEU A 225 5.60 13.46 11.00
N MET A 226 5.91 12.82 9.87
CA MET A 226 6.07 13.51 8.59
C MET A 226 4.78 14.24 8.18
N ARG A 227 3.62 13.58 8.30
CA ARG A 227 2.32 14.20 8.01
C ARG A 227 2.03 15.39 8.92
N LEU A 228 2.36 15.30 10.21
CA LEU A 228 2.20 16.43 11.14
C LEU A 228 3.09 17.62 10.76
N LYS A 229 4.36 17.37 10.42
CA LYS A 229 5.29 18.43 9.99
C LYS A 229 4.80 19.12 8.71
N ALA A 230 4.38 18.33 7.72
CA ALA A 230 3.88 18.86 6.45
C ALA A 230 2.61 19.68 6.66
N ARG A 231 1.68 19.22 7.52
CA ARG A 231 0.47 19.96 7.88
C ARG A 231 0.80 21.29 8.55
N LYS A 232 1.75 21.31 9.49
CA LYS A 232 2.18 22.54 10.16
C LYS A 232 2.81 23.52 9.16
N HIS A 233 3.71 23.03 8.30
CA HIS A 233 4.33 23.84 7.25
C HIS A 233 3.29 24.46 6.31
N LEU A 234 2.28 23.68 5.90
CA LEU A 234 1.17 24.20 5.11
C LEU A 234 0.38 25.29 5.85
N GLN A 235 0.05 25.07 7.13
CA GLN A 235 -0.66 26.07 7.93
C GLN A 235 0.14 27.39 8.02
N ASP A 236 1.47 27.31 8.14
CA ASP A 236 2.33 28.47 8.17
C ASP A 236 2.36 29.20 6.81
N ILE A 237 2.44 28.47 5.69
CA ILE A 237 2.32 29.05 4.34
C ILE A 237 0.95 29.72 4.15
N MET A 238 -0.13 29.03 4.51
CA MET A 238 -1.49 29.56 4.36
C MET A 238 -1.71 30.81 5.21
N ARG A 239 -1.17 30.86 6.43
CA ARG A 239 -1.21 32.04 7.29
C ARG A 239 -0.48 33.20 6.63
N ASN A 240 0.74 32.97 6.14
CA ASN A 240 1.57 33.98 5.48
C ASN A 240 0.89 34.55 4.22
N LEU A 241 0.27 33.69 3.40
CA LEU A 241 -0.50 34.11 2.24
C LEU A 241 -1.73 34.94 2.62
N LYS A 242 -2.45 34.56 3.69
CA LYS A 242 -3.61 35.32 4.18
C LYS A 242 -3.20 36.73 4.64
N THR A 243 -2.09 36.86 5.37
CA THR A 243 -1.52 38.16 5.76
C THR A 243 -1.06 39.00 4.56
N ALA A 244 -0.55 38.37 3.50
CA ALA A 244 -0.11 39.08 2.30
C ALA A 244 -1.27 39.58 1.43
N VAL A 245 -2.43 38.90 1.46
CA VAL A 245 -3.61 39.23 0.64
C VAL A 245 -4.58 40.17 1.38
N MET A 246 -4.65 40.14 2.72
CA MET A 246 -5.56 40.97 3.52
C MET A 246 -4.83 41.58 4.75
N PRO A 247 -4.04 42.66 4.57
CA PRO A 247 -3.26 43.26 5.66
C PRO A 247 -4.09 43.87 6.81
N ASN A 248 -5.37 44.20 6.56
CA ASN A 248 -6.19 45.04 7.44
C ASN A 248 -7.29 44.30 8.24
N GLU A 249 -7.28 42.97 8.33
CA GLU A 249 -8.23 42.18 9.15
C GLU A 249 -7.53 41.37 10.26
N ILE A 250 -6.57 41.97 10.97
CA ILE A 250 -5.98 41.34 12.16
C ILE A 250 -6.11 42.29 13.34
N GLU A 251 -7.32 42.36 13.89
CA GLU A 251 -7.48 42.67 15.31
C GLU A 251 -8.22 41.51 15.99
N ASN A 252 -7.57 41.02 17.05
CA ASN A 252 -8.05 40.12 18.09
C ASN A 252 -8.25 38.65 17.74
N GLU A 253 -7.19 37.86 18.02
CA GLU A 253 -7.28 36.77 19.00
C GLU A 253 -5.85 36.31 19.35
N THR A 254 -5.31 36.93 20.41
CA THR A 254 -4.25 36.35 21.21
C THR A 254 -4.79 35.20 22.06
N GLU A 255 -3.94 34.21 22.30
CA GLU A 255 -4.12 32.99 23.12
C GLU A 255 -4.59 31.74 22.34
N ASP A 256 -3.99 30.55 22.40
CA ASP A 256 -3.12 29.97 23.41
C ASP A 256 -2.26 28.84 22.80
N LYS A 257 -0.99 28.78 23.23
CA LYS A 257 -0.04 27.72 22.93
C LYS A 257 -0.40 26.48 23.77
N ARG A 258 -1.04 25.48 23.16
CA ARG A 258 -0.94 24.05 23.58
C ARG A 258 -1.46 23.13 22.48
N LEU A 259 -0.52 22.47 21.79
CA LEU A 259 -0.76 21.38 20.85
C LEU A 259 -1.21 20.14 21.62
N SER A 260 -2.51 20.03 21.89
CA SER A 260 -3.11 18.74 22.25
C SER A 260 -3.49 17.98 20.98
N GLN A 261 -3.28 16.67 21.00
CA GLN A 261 -3.54 15.74 19.91
C GLN A 261 -5.01 15.70 19.48
N ASP A 262 -5.92 16.17 20.35
CA ASP A 262 -7.36 16.24 20.10
C ASP A 262 -7.78 17.41 19.18
N ARG A 263 -7.04 18.54 19.17
CA ARG A 263 -7.36 19.66 18.26
C ARG A 263 -7.12 19.32 16.78
N LEU A 264 -6.22 18.37 16.48
CA LEU A 264 -5.94 17.93 15.11
C LEU A 264 -7.09 17.16 14.45
N ARG A 265 -8.00 16.55 15.25
CA ARG A 265 -9.22 15.93 14.73
C ARG A 265 -10.32 16.95 14.48
N MET A 266 -10.45 17.96 15.34
CA MET A 266 -11.47 19.00 15.18
C MET A 266 -11.15 20.04 14.10
N MET A 267 -9.89 20.15 13.66
CA MET A 267 -9.48 21.04 12.56
C MET A 267 -9.59 20.43 11.16
N GLU A 268 -10.10 19.20 10.99
CA GLU A 268 -10.43 18.67 9.66
C GLU A 268 -11.50 19.53 8.96
N ASP A 269 -12.44 20.12 9.70
CA ASP A 269 -13.51 20.97 9.16
C ASP A 269 -13.05 22.40 8.81
N ASN A 270 -11.93 22.87 9.40
CA ASN A 270 -11.43 24.25 9.22
C ASN A 270 -10.39 24.40 8.10
N LEU A 271 -10.12 23.35 7.32
CA LEU A 271 -9.24 23.40 6.14
C LEU A 271 -10.01 23.67 4.83
N LEU A 272 -11.32 23.91 4.91
CA LEU A 272 -12.15 24.28 3.76
C LEU A 272 -11.97 25.78 3.44
N ILE A 273 -11.25 26.06 2.36
CA ILE A 273 -11.16 27.40 1.77
C ILE A 273 -12.44 27.63 0.97
N ASN A 274 -13.18 28.68 1.30
CA ASN A 274 -14.36 29.07 0.54
C ASN A 274 -13.92 29.82 -0.73
N ILE A 275 -14.02 29.17 -1.88
CA ILE A 275 -13.67 29.75 -3.19
C ILE A 275 -14.97 30.21 -3.86
N PRO A 276 -15.17 31.51 -4.13
CA PRO A 276 -16.37 32.00 -4.80
C PRO A 276 -16.59 31.29 -6.14
N GLY A 277 -17.80 30.75 -6.37
CA GLY A 277 -18.14 29.98 -7.58
C GLY A 277 -17.82 28.47 -7.51
N SER A 278 -17.29 27.98 -6.40
CA SER A 278 -17.14 26.54 -6.13
C SER A 278 -18.48 25.91 -5.76
N ALA A 279 -18.74 24.70 -6.27
CA ALA A 279 -19.93 23.89 -5.94
C ALA A 279 -19.98 23.40 -4.47
N TYR A 280 -19.03 23.82 -3.62
CA TYR A 280 -18.91 23.41 -2.21
C TYR A 280 -19.23 24.52 -1.20
N SER A 281 -19.72 25.68 -1.64
CA SER A 281 -20.25 26.70 -0.74
C SER A 281 -21.60 26.23 -0.18
N LEU A 282 -21.62 25.61 1.01
CA LEU A 282 -22.90 25.41 1.70
C LEU A 282 -23.46 26.78 2.14
N PRO A 283 -24.76 27.06 1.91
CA PRO A 283 -25.39 28.24 2.47
C PRO A 283 -25.36 28.11 3.99
N LYS A 284 -24.69 29.04 4.69
CA LYS A 284 -24.82 29.18 6.14
C LYS A 284 -26.29 29.47 6.43
N SER A 285 -26.98 28.55 7.08
CA SER A 285 -28.32 28.77 7.63
C SER A 285 -28.28 29.98 8.57
N CYS A 286 -28.94 31.06 8.17
CA CYS A 286 -29.07 32.25 8.99
C CYS A 286 -30.14 32.00 10.05
N SER A 287 -29.73 31.76 11.29
CA SER A 287 -30.61 31.77 12.45
C SER A 287 -30.94 33.23 12.80
N ILE A 288 -32.10 33.70 12.36
CA ILE A 288 -32.67 34.98 12.83
C ILE A 288 -33.50 34.68 14.08
N THR A 289 -33.03 35.16 15.23
CA THR A 289 -33.84 35.32 16.44
C THR A 289 -34.46 36.72 16.45
N GLY A 290 -35.78 36.81 16.68
CA GLY A 290 -36.42 38.09 17.00
C GLY A 290 -37.95 38.04 17.12
N SER A 291 -38.42 37.90 18.36
CA SER A 291 -39.58 38.61 18.96
C SER A 291 -41.02 38.04 18.84
N ARG A 292 -41.53 37.62 20.03
CA ARG A 292 -42.89 37.79 20.62
C ARG A 292 -43.94 38.53 19.76
N GLU A 293 -45.22 38.16 19.66
CA GLU A 293 -46.21 37.98 20.74
C GLU A 293 -47.56 37.42 20.19
N LYS A 294 -48.21 36.55 21.00
CA LYS A 294 -49.66 36.32 21.26
C LYS A 294 -50.75 36.07 20.18
N ALA A 295 -51.51 35.01 20.52
CA ALA A 295 -52.97 34.77 20.35
C ALA A 295 -53.43 34.30 18.96
N PHE A 296 -54.39 33.37 18.77
CA PHE A 296 -55.56 32.93 19.54
C PHE A 296 -55.98 31.49 19.11
N ASP A 297 -56.75 30.80 19.96
CA ASP A 297 -57.44 29.51 19.67
C ASP A 297 -58.33 29.56 18.43
N SER A 298 -58.38 28.45 17.68
CA SER A 298 -59.59 27.67 17.32
C SER A 298 -59.19 26.37 16.63
#